data_AF-A0AA88X6T6-F1
#
_entry.id   AF-A0AA88X6T6-F1
#
_cell.length_a   1.000
_cell.length_b   1.000
_cell.length_c   1.000
_cell.angle_alpha   90.00
_cell.angle_beta   90.00
_cell.angle_gamma   90.00
#
_symmetry.space_group_name_H-M   'P 1'
#
loop_
_entity.id
_entity.type
_entity.pdbx_description
1 polymer ?
#
loop_
_entity_poly.entity_id
_entity_poly.type
_entity_poly.pdbx_seq_one_letter_code
_entity_poly.pdbx_strand_id
1 'polypeptide(L)'
;MLAIFHEAFAHPPEELNSPDASSKKPKLPEETLKEFLSVHPADTFSLSFGHAAVLAYVRPDSRGSHHHPRLFCGLDDIYCLFLGSLNNLCAQIKQYGLSKGTDEAMFVIEAYRTLRDRGPYPADQVIKDLDGSFAFVVYDSKAGTVFAALGSDGGVKLYWGIAADGSVVISDNLEVIKAGCAKSFAPFPAGCMFHSEGGLMSFEHPMNKMRAMPRIDSEGAMCGANFKVDVYARVNSIPRVGSATNWTEWDSHC
;
A
#
# COMPACT_ATOMS: atom_id res chain seq x y z
N MET A 1 -0.91 10.18 7.53
CA MET A 1 -0.90 8.82 8.11
C MET A 1 0.51 8.28 8.06
N LEU A 2 0.87 7.42 9.00
CA LEU A 2 2.17 6.75 9.09
C LEU A 2 1.91 5.29 9.46
N ALA A 3 2.52 4.36 8.75
CA ALA A 3 2.52 2.95 9.09
C ALA A 3 3.97 2.46 9.06
N ILE A 4 4.38 1.73 10.10
CA ILE A 4 5.71 1.14 10.19
C ILE A 4 5.53 -0.35 10.45
N PHE A 5 6.21 -1.18 9.66
CA PHE A 5 6.15 -2.64 9.76
C PHE A 5 7.56 -3.17 9.92
N HIS A 6 7.78 -3.99 10.92
CA HIS A 6 9.06 -4.64 11.14
C HIS A 6 9.42 -5.55 9.95
N GLU A 7 10.71 -5.68 9.65
CA GLU A 7 11.22 -6.41 8.47
C GLU A 7 10.66 -7.85 8.35
N ALA A 8 10.41 -8.50 9.49
CA ALA A 8 9.83 -9.85 9.56
C ALA A 8 8.39 -9.95 9.03
N PHE A 9 7.66 -8.84 8.89
CA PHE A 9 6.24 -8.81 8.51
C PHE A 9 5.99 -8.13 7.16
N ALA A 10 6.96 -7.36 6.65
CA ALA A 10 6.85 -6.69 5.35
C ALA A 10 8.20 -6.67 4.65
N HIS A 11 8.24 -7.25 3.45
CA HIS A 11 9.46 -7.37 2.64
C HIS A 11 9.37 -6.46 1.42
N PRO A 12 9.82 -5.20 1.50
CA PRO A 12 9.84 -4.31 0.34
C PRO A 12 10.93 -4.79 -0.63
N PRO A 13 10.86 -4.41 -1.92
CA PRO A 13 11.94 -4.72 -2.86
C PRO A 13 13.27 -4.14 -2.39
N GLU A 14 14.34 -4.93 -2.49
CA GLU A 14 15.67 -4.56 -1.99
C GLU A 14 16.21 -3.28 -2.65
N GLU A 15 15.79 -2.99 -3.88
CA GLU A 15 16.19 -1.81 -4.64
C GLU A 15 15.68 -0.49 -4.03
N LEU A 16 14.79 -0.56 -3.04
CA LEU A 16 14.40 0.62 -2.24
C LEU A 16 15.53 1.09 -1.31
N ASN A 17 16.49 0.22 -0.98
CA ASN A 17 17.69 0.60 -0.23
C ASN A 17 18.62 1.47 -1.06
N SER A 18 19.09 2.59 -0.51
CA SER A 18 20.21 3.32 -1.09
C SER A 18 21.53 2.60 -0.76
N PRO A 19 22.40 2.36 -1.76
CA PRO A 19 23.72 1.78 -1.53
C PRO A 19 24.72 2.78 -0.92
N ASP A 20 24.41 4.09 -0.97
CA ASP A 20 25.30 5.14 -0.52
C ASP A 20 25.08 5.45 0.95
N ALA A 21 26.17 5.41 1.73
CA ALA A 21 26.20 5.93 3.10
C ALA A 21 26.06 7.46 3.05
N SER A 22 24.84 7.96 2.98
CA SER A 22 24.57 9.39 3.07
C SER A 22 25.03 9.97 4.42
N SER A 23 25.33 11.27 4.43
CA SER A 23 25.69 12.00 5.66
C SER A 23 24.60 11.90 6.75
N LYS A 24 23.34 11.80 6.34
CA LYS A 24 22.19 11.50 7.20
C LYS A 24 21.89 10.01 7.12
N LYS A 25 21.88 9.32 8.26
CA LYS A 25 21.49 7.91 8.34
C LYS A 25 19.96 7.81 8.49
N PRO A 26 19.35 6.70 8.03
CA PRO A 26 18.00 6.35 8.42
C PRO A 26 17.88 6.31 9.94
N LYS A 27 16.69 6.58 10.46
CA LYS A 27 16.35 6.55 11.88
C LYS A 27 15.74 5.21 12.26
N LEU A 28 15.73 4.91 13.55
CA LEU A 28 14.93 3.80 14.07
C LEU A 28 13.43 4.12 13.95
N PRO A 29 12.55 3.11 13.84
CA PRO A 29 11.11 3.28 13.83
C PRO A 29 10.56 4.16 14.96
N GLU A 30 11.05 3.96 16.18
CA GLU A 30 10.61 4.68 17.38
C GLU A 30 10.90 6.19 17.29
N GLU A 31 12.06 6.55 16.73
CA GLU A 31 12.44 7.95 16.52
C GLU A 31 11.55 8.62 15.47
N THR A 32 11.28 7.90 14.38
CA THR A 32 10.41 8.36 13.29
C THR A 32 8.99 8.57 13.79
N LEU A 33 8.46 7.63 14.59
CA LEU A 33 7.16 7.76 15.25
C LEU A 33 7.13 8.96 16.19
N LYS A 34 8.13 9.10 17.08
CA LYS A 34 8.19 10.19 18.05
C LYS A 34 8.20 11.55 17.38
N GLU A 35 8.97 11.70 16.32
CA GLU A 35 9.00 12.92 15.51
C GLU A 35 7.64 13.17 14.87
N PHE A 36 7.03 12.17 14.23
CA PHE A 36 5.70 12.29 13.63
C PHE A 36 4.64 12.77 14.63
N LEU A 37 4.61 12.19 15.84
CA LEU A 37 3.68 12.59 16.90
C LEU A 37 3.97 14.01 17.41
N SER A 38 5.24 14.42 17.47
CA SER A 38 5.62 15.76 17.92
C SER A 38 5.18 16.89 16.99
N VAL A 39 5.01 16.60 15.69
CA VAL A 39 4.55 17.60 14.69
C VAL A 39 3.07 17.93 14.88
N HIS A 40 2.26 16.99 15.39
CA HIS A 40 0.81 17.16 15.54
C HIS A 40 0.33 16.64 16.93
N PRO A 41 0.75 17.27 18.03
CA PRO A 41 0.59 16.71 19.38
C PRO A 41 -0.87 16.64 19.86
N ALA A 42 -1.77 17.46 19.31
CA ALA A 42 -3.18 17.52 19.73
C ALA A 42 -4.10 16.58 18.92
N ASP A 43 -3.73 16.26 17.68
CA ASP A 43 -4.61 15.59 16.71
C ASP A 43 -4.08 14.23 16.24
N THR A 44 -2.99 13.75 16.83
CA THR A 44 -2.43 12.43 16.52
C THR A 44 -2.90 11.35 17.48
N PHE A 45 -3.06 10.15 16.94
CA PHE A 45 -3.05 8.94 17.73
C PHE A 45 -2.13 7.90 17.08
N SER A 46 -1.68 6.93 17.87
CA SER A 46 -0.94 5.77 17.38
C SER A 46 -1.45 4.49 18.04
N LEU A 47 -1.33 3.38 17.31
CA LEU A 47 -1.49 2.02 17.80
C LEU A 47 -0.18 1.29 17.56
N SER A 48 0.28 0.57 18.58
CA SER A 48 1.47 -0.28 18.50
C SER A 48 1.06 -1.72 18.72
N PHE A 49 1.56 -2.61 17.89
CA PHE A 49 1.26 -4.05 17.88
C PHE A 49 2.50 -4.84 18.32
N GLY A 50 3.00 -4.52 19.52
CA GLY A 50 4.28 -5.03 20.01
C GLY A 50 5.43 -4.61 19.10
N HIS A 51 6.24 -5.57 18.67
CA HIS A 51 7.36 -5.34 17.74
C HIS A 51 6.96 -5.48 16.27
N ALA A 52 5.71 -5.85 15.96
CA ALA A 52 5.33 -6.19 14.59
C ALA A 52 5.03 -4.95 13.74
N ALA A 53 4.23 -4.02 14.27
CA ALA A 53 3.77 -2.87 13.53
C ALA A 53 3.40 -1.69 14.42
N VAL A 54 3.45 -0.49 13.83
CA VAL A 54 2.94 0.75 14.40
C VAL A 54 2.10 1.45 13.34
N LEU A 55 0.88 1.84 13.69
CA LEU A 55 0.03 2.68 12.86
C LEU A 55 -0.18 4.01 13.58
N ALA A 56 0.08 5.12 12.91
CA ALA A 56 -0.18 6.45 13.43
C ALA A 56 -1.00 7.29 12.44
N TYR A 57 -1.92 8.05 12.99
CA TYR A 57 -2.92 8.79 12.23
C TYR A 57 -3.06 10.19 12.80
N VAL A 58 -3.22 11.15 11.91
CA VAL A 58 -3.52 12.55 12.25
C VAL A 58 -4.97 12.79 11.87
N ARG A 59 -5.79 13.16 12.85
CA ARG A 59 -7.18 13.52 12.64
C ARG A 59 -7.25 14.74 11.71
N PRO A 60 -8.11 14.71 10.67
CA PRO A 60 -8.33 15.87 9.82
C PRO A 60 -8.75 17.07 10.66
N ASP A 61 -8.08 18.20 10.50
CA ASP A 61 -8.54 19.46 11.09
C ASP A 61 -9.86 19.87 10.41
N SER A 62 -10.88 20.14 11.22
CA SER A 62 -12.18 20.66 10.77
C SER A 62 -12.08 22.01 10.04
N ARG A 63 -10.93 22.68 10.12
CA ARG A 63 -10.67 24.02 9.56
C ARG A 63 -9.72 24.03 8.36
N GLY A 64 -9.12 22.88 8.01
CA GLY A 64 -8.11 22.78 6.96
C GLY A 64 -8.66 22.25 5.63
N SER A 65 -8.23 22.86 4.53
CA SER A 65 -8.40 22.38 3.14
C SER A 65 -7.56 21.11 2.88
N HIS A 66 -7.81 20.03 3.61
CA HIS A 66 -7.28 18.73 3.20
C HIS A 66 -8.13 18.25 2.02
N HIS A 67 -7.54 18.31 0.83
CA HIS A 67 -8.20 17.95 -0.43
C HIS A 67 -8.68 16.48 -0.48
N HIS A 68 -8.25 15.64 0.45
CA HIS A 68 -8.58 14.22 0.53
C HIS A 68 -8.88 13.82 1.99
N PRO A 69 -10.02 13.15 2.27
CA PRO A 69 -10.32 12.68 3.62
C PRO A 69 -9.34 11.59 4.05
N ARG A 70 -9.06 11.54 5.36
CA ARG A 70 -8.30 10.44 5.98
C ARG A 70 -9.23 9.69 6.91
N LEU A 71 -9.29 8.38 6.77
CA LEU A 71 -10.09 7.50 7.60
C LEU A 71 -9.19 6.48 8.29
N PHE A 72 -9.60 6.09 9.50
CA PHE A 72 -9.01 4.97 10.21
C PHE A 72 -10.14 4.08 10.71
N CYS A 73 -10.02 2.78 10.46
CA CYS A 73 -10.99 1.80 10.90
C CYS A 73 -10.25 0.55 11.43
N GLY A 74 -10.85 -0.11 12.43
CA GLY A 74 -10.42 -1.41 12.92
C GLY A 74 -11.61 -2.33 13.08
N LEU A 75 -11.52 -3.55 12.54
CA LEU A 75 -12.55 -4.59 12.63
C LEU A 75 -11.87 -5.97 12.67
N ASP A 76 -12.27 -6.81 13.64
CA ASP A 76 -11.78 -8.19 13.79
C ASP A 76 -10.24 -8.32 13.72
N ASP A 77 -9.53 -7.45 14.46
CA ASP A 77 -8.05 -7.38 14.53
C ASP A 77 -7.35 -6.99 13.21
N ILE A 78 -8.12 -6.46 12.25
CA ILE A 78 -7.66 -5.87 10.99
C ILE A 78 -7.84 -4.37 11.06
N TYR A 79 -6.79 -3.63 10.72
CA TYR A 79 -6.75 -2.17 10.81
C TYR A 79 -6.47 -1.57 9.45
N CYS A 80 -7.21 -0.52 9.07
CA CYS A 80 -7.06 0.17 7.80
C CYS A 80 -6.83 1.67 8.02
N LEU A 81 -5.75 2.17 7.44
CA LEU A 81 -5.54 3.59 7.17
C LEU A 81 -5.94 3.86 5.72
N PHE A 82 -6.91 4.74 5.51
CA PHE A 82 -7.38 5.11 4.18
C PHE A 82 -7.20 6.61 3.95
N LEU A 83 -6.80 6.98 2.74
CA LEU A 83 -6.63 8.35 2.29
C LEU A 83 -7.32 8.50 0.93
N GLY A 84 -8.15 9.53 0.79
CA GLY A 84 -8.88 9.79 -0.45
C GLY A 84 -10.36 9.45 -0.36
N SER A 85 -10.98 9.13 -1.49
CA SER A 85 -12.41 8.83 -1.59
C SER A 85 -12.70 7.90 -2.77
N LEU A 86 -13.73 7.08 -2.66
CA LEU A 86 -14.17 6.19 -3.72
C LEU A 86 -15.46 6.73 -4.38
N ASN A 87 -15.40 7.04 -5.67
CA ASN A 87 -16.53 7.49 -6.49
C ASN A 87 -17.61 6.40 -6.63
N ASN A 88 -17.22 5.13 -6.61
CA ASN A 88 -18.11 3.99 -6.78
C ASN A 88 -18.41 3.21 -5.48
N LEU A 89 -18.16 3.80 -4.30
CA LEU A 89 -18.37 3.15 -3.00
C LEU A 89 -19.77 2.55 -2.85
N CYS A 90 -20.81 3.30 -3.25
CA CYS A 90 -22.20 2.84 -3.18
C CYS A 90 -22.48 1.57 -4.01
N ALA A 91 -21.80 1.41 -5.15
CA ALA A 91 -21.90 0.21 -5.96
C ALA A 91 -21.19 -0.97 -5.28
N GLN A 92 -20.00 -0.72 -4.74
CA GLN A 92 -19.21 -1.71 -4.03
C GLN A 92 -19.90 -2.24 -2.76
N ILE A 93 -20.49 -1.35 -1.95
CA ILE A 93 -21.30 -1.73 -0.77
C ILE A 93 -22.42 -2.71 -1.16
N LYS A 94 -23.10 -2.47 -2.28
CA LYS A 94 -24.18 -3.35 -2.76
C LYS A 94 -23.62 -4.70 -3.23
N GLN A 95 -22.52 -4.70 -3.98
CA GLN A 95 -21.90 -5.92 -4.50
C GLN A 95 -21.41 -6.84 -3.38
N TYR A 96 -20.85 -6.27 -2.31
CA TYR A 96 -20.39 -7.00 -1.14
C TYR A 96 -21.49 -7.28 -0.11
N GLY A 97 -22.71 -6.78 -0.33
CA GLY A 97 -23.84 -6.97 0.59
C GLY A 97 -23.64 -6.30 1.96
N LEU A 98 -22.92 -5.17 2.00
CA LEU A 98 -22.59 -4.47 3.24
C LEU A 98 -23.71 -3.55 3.71
N SER A 99 -23.65 -3.14 4.98
CA SER A 99 -24.63 -2.24 5.59
C SER A 99 -24.63 -0.84 4.97
N LYS A 100 -25.79 -0.18 5.02
CA LYS A 100 -25.89 1.23 4.60
C LYS A 100 -25.08 2.12 5.57
N GLY A 101 -24.19 2.95 5.03
CA GLY A 101 -23.32 3.83 5.83
C GLY A 101 -21.90 3.31 6.05
N THR A 102 -21.54 2.16 5.48
CA THR A 102 -20.13 1.72 5.38
C THR A 102 -19.30 2.80 4.68
N ASP A 103 -18.20 3.21 5.29
CA ASP A 103 -17.22 4.13 4.69
C ASP A 103 -16.14 3.37 3.90
N GLU A 104 -15.23 4.10 3.26
CA GLU A 104 -14.17 3.52 2.43
C GLU A 104 -13.22 2.62 3.22
N ALA A 105 -12.86 3.00 4.44
CA ALA A 105 -11.92 2.22 5.26
C ALA A 105 -12.55 0.90 5.70
N MET A 106 -13.80 0.91 6.13
CA MET A 106 -14.56 -0.28 6.48
C MET A 106 -14.77 -1.19 5.26
N PHE A 107 -15.11 -0.60 4.11
CA PHE A 107 -15.23 -1.35 2.86
C PHE A 107 -13.91 -2.07 2.49
N VAL A 108 -12.77 -1.39 2.58
CA VAL A 108 -11.47 -2.00 2.29
C VAL A 108 -11.16 -3.17 3.22
N ILE A 109 -11.50 -3.09 4.52
CA ILE A 109 -11.33 -4.22 5.44
C ILE A 109 -12.19 -5.42 4.99
N GLU A 110 -13.46 -5.21 4.64
CA GLU A 110 -14.34 -6.29 4.18
C GLU A 110 -13.92 -6.89 2.84
N ALA A 111 -13.42 -6.07 1.92
CA ALA A 111 -12.85 -6.54 0.66
C ALA A 111 -11.59 -7.40 0.90
N TYR A 112 -10.69 -6.95 1.78
CA TYR A 112 -9.50 -7.71 2.18
C TYR A 112 -9.88 -9.06 2.82
N ARG A 113 -10.83 -9.07 3.77
CA ARG A 113 -11.32 -10.32 4.38
C ARG A 113 -11.88 -11.29 3.36
N THR A 114 -12.63 -10.79 2.39
CA THR A 114 -13.20 -11.60 1.31
C THR A 114 -12.09 -12.24 0.46
N LEU A 115 -11.04 -11.47 0.13
CA LEU A 115 -9.87 -11.97 -0.59
C LEU A 115 -9.11 -13.04 0.22
N ARG A 116 -8.87 -12.79 1.51
CA ARG A 116 -8.14 -13.69 2.41
C ARG A 116 -8.90 -15.00 2.68
N ASP A 117 -10.18 -14.89 3.03
CA ASP A 117 -10.96 -16.02 3.57
C ASP A 117 -11.61 -16.85 2.47
N ARG A 118 -11.93 -16.26 1.32
CA ARG A 118 -12.69 -16.91 0.24
C ARG A 118 -11.97 -16.88 -1.11
N GLY A 119 -11.17 -15.86 -1.37
CA GLY A 119 -10.44 -15.69 -2.63
C GLY A 119 -11.29 -15.82 -3.90
N PRO A 120 -12.50 -15.23 -3.99
CA PRO A 120 -13.38 -15.44 -5.14
C PRO A 120 -12.84 -14.79 -6.43
N TYR A 121 -12.00 -13.75 -6.28
CA TYR A 121 -11.38 -13.01 -7.37
C TYR A 121 -9.91 -12.72 -7.02
N PRO A 122 -9.03 -12.53 -8.02
CA PRO A 122 -7.69 -12.01 -7.79
C PRO A 122 -7.72 -10.61 -7.14
N ALA A 123 -6.77 -10.33 -6.26
CA ALA A 123 -6.69 -9.02 -5.58
C ALA A 123 -6.54 -7.86 -6.57
N ASP A 124 -5.81 -8.04 -7.68
CA ASP A 124 -5.62 -7.02 -8.70
C ASP A 124 -6.94 -6.58 -9.33
N GLN A 125 -7.85 -7.53 -9.58
CA GLN A 125 -9.16 -7.23 -10.13
C GLN A 125 -10.00 -6.43 -9.14
N VAL A 126 -10.01 -6.82 -7.86
CA VAL A 126 -10.76 -6.11 -6.81
C VAL A 126 -10.26 -4.66 -6.66
N ILE A 127 -8.94 -4.45 -6.65
CA ILE A 127 -8.37 -3.11 -6.52
C ILE A 127 -8.57 -2.27 -7.78
N LYS A 128 -8.47 -2.88 -8.97
CA LYS A 128 -8.73 -2.21 -10.25
C LYS A 128 -10.18 -1.74 -10.41
N ASP A 129 -11.13 -2.44 -9.78
CA ASP A 129 -12.54 -2.06 -9.79
C ASP A 129 -12.86 -0.89 -8.83
N LEU A 130 -11.89 -0.40 -8.05
CA LEU A 130 -12.05 0.80 -7.23
C LEU A 130 -11.89 2.06 -8.08
N ASP A 131 -12.90 2.91 -8.08
CA ASP A 131 -12.89 4.18 -8.81
C ASP A 131 -12.77 5.35 -7.81
N GLY A 132 -11.79 6.22 -8.00
CA GLY A 132 -11.54 7.40 -7.17
C GLY A 132 -10.06 7.67 -6.93
N SER A 133 -9.78 8.76 -6.22
CA SER A 133 -8.44 9.07 -5.72
C SER A 133 -8.28 8.39 -4.38
N PHE A 134 -7.50 7.31 -4.30
CA PHE A 134 -7.36 6.55 -3.05
C PHE A 134 -5.94 6.03 -2.80
N ALA A 135 -5.61 5.87 -1.53
CA ALA A 135 -4.49 5.11 -1.03
C ALA A 135 -4.89 4.46 0.29
N PHE A 136 -4.44 3.24 0.53
CA PHE A 136 -4.70 2.59 1.82
C PHE A 136 -3.54 1.71 2.26
N VAL A 137 -3.51 1.46 3.57
CA VAL A 137 -2.65 0.47 4.23
C VAL A 137 -3.52 -0.33 5.19
N VAL A 138 -3.60 -1.63 4.98
CA VAL A 138 -4.26 -2.62 5.82
C VAL A 138 -3.19 -3.43 6.55
N TYR A 139 -3.40 -3.60 7.86
CA TYR A 139 -2.63 -4.51 8.69
C TYR A 139 -3.57 -5.50 9.36
N ASP A 140 -3.39 -6.77 9.04
CA ASP A 140 -4.04 -7.87 9.74
C ASP A 140 -3.11 -8.37 10.84
N SER A 141 -3.41 -7.99 12.08
CA SER A 141 -2.56 -8.34 13.23
C SER A 141 -2.65 -9.81 13.61
N LYS A 142 -3.69 -10.53 13.17
CA LYS A 142 -3.87 -11.95 13.43
C LYS A 142 -3.07 -12.80 12.44
N ALA A 143 -3.07 -12.42 11.16
CA ALA A 143 -2.28 -13.09 10.13
C ALA A 143 -0.83 -12.57 10.06
N GLY A 144 -0.55 -11.38 10.61
CA GLY A 144 0.75 -10.73 10.47
C GLY A 144 1.01 -10.25 9.05
N THR A 145 -0.04 -9.94 8.28
CA THR A 145 0.08 -9.56 6.86
C THR A 145 -0.21 -8.08 6.64
N VAL A 146 0.48 -7.50 5.66
CA VAL A 146 0.33 -6.11 5.26
C VAL A 146 -0.18 -6.05 3.83
N PHE A 147 -1.17 -5.20 3.58
CA PHE A 147 -1.70 -4.95 2.24
C PHE A 147 -1.86 -3.45 2.00
N ALA A 148 -1.17 -2.92 1.00
CA ALA A 148 -1.21 -1.49 0.67
C ALA A 148 -1.51 -1.29 -0.82
N ALA A 149 -2.18 -0.20 -1.18
CA ALA A 149 -2.40 0.16 -2.57
C ALA A 149 -2.46 1.68 -2.77
N LEU A 150 -2.17 2.10 -4.00
CA LEU A 150 -2.29 3.47 -4.46
C LEU A 150 -3.04 3.49 -5.81
N GLY A 151 -4.11 4.26 -5.89
CA GLY A 151 -4.88 4.50 -7.11
C GLY A 151 -4.02 5.03 -8.26
N SER A 152 -4.45 4.81 -9.50
CA SER A 152 -3.69 5.21 -10.69
C SER A 152 -3.90 6.65 -11.15
N ASP A 153 -4.89 7.35 -10.59
CA ASP A 153 -5.27 8.70 -11.02
C ASP A 153 -4.30 9.81 -10.57
N GLY A 154 -3.40 9.49 -9.62
CA GLY A 154 -2.44 10.43 -9.06
C GLY A 154 -3.05 11.52 -8.18
N GLY A 155 -4.33 11.41 -7.80
CA GLY A 155 -5.03 12.39 -6.97
C GLY A 155 -4.47 12.42 -5.54
N VAL A 156 -4.11 11.25 -5.01
CA VAL A 156 -3.41 11.13 -3.73
C VAL A 156 -1.97 10.65 -3.92
N LYS A 157 -1.12 10.86 -2.91
CA LYS A 157 0.27 10.45 -2.93
C LYS A 157 0.57 9.59 -1.71
N LEU A 158 1.32 8.52 -1.96
CA LEU A 158 1.84 7.64 -0.93
C LEU A 158 3.34 7.45 -1.18
N TYR A 159 4.09 7.34 -0.10
CA TYR A 159 5.53 7.16 -0.11
C TYR A 159 5.87 6.00 0.81
N TRP A 160 6.99 5.35 0.50
CA TRP A 160 7.50 4.23 1.27
C TRP A 160 9.02 4.25 1.32
N GLY A 161 9.59 3.71 2.38
CA GLY A 161 11.02 3.65 2.59
C GLY A 161 11.41 2.63 3.63
N ILE A 162 12.71 2.52 3.86
CA ILE A 162 13.31 1.54 4.77
C ILE A 162 13.99 2.30 5.91
N ALA A 163 13.61 1.97 7.15
CA ALA A 163 14.20 2.49 8.38
C ALA A 163 15.57 1.85 8.67
N ALA A 164 16.25 2.33 9.72
CA ALA A 164 17.59 1.86 10.08
C ALA A 164 17.69 0.36 10.44
N ASP A 165 16.58 -0.24 10.88
CA ASP A 165 16.47 -1.64 11.28
C ASP A 165 15.84 -2.53 10.18
N GLY A 166 15.70 -2.01 8.95
CA GLY A 166 15.05 -2.74 7.86
C GLY A 166 13.52 -2.62 7.84
N SER A 167 12.90 -2.00 8.85
CA SER A 167 11.44 -1.82 8.88
C SER A 167 10.94 -0.99 7.70
N VAL A 168 9.79 -1.38 7.14
CA VAL A 168 9.10 -0.62 6.09
C VAL A 168 8.34 0.53 6.72
N VAL A 169 8.56 1.74 6.22
CA VAL A 169 7.83 2.95 6.61
C VAL A 169 6.97 3.39 5.43
N ILE A 170 5.66 3.54 5.63
CA ILE A 170 4.70 4.03 4.63
C ILE A 170 4.01 5.29 5.16
N SER A 171 3.93 6.34 4.36
CA SER A 171 3.32 7.61 4.77
C SER A 171 2.85 8.42 3.56
N ASP A 172 1.83 9.24 3.75
CA ASP A 172 1.40 10.26 2.77
C ASP A 172 2.21 11.55 2.87
N ASN A 173 3.06 11.68 3.89
CA ASN A 173 3.92 12.84 4.11
C ASN A 173 5.37 12.53 3.71
N LEU A 174 5.84 13.17 2.64
CA LEU A 174 7.19 13.02 2.11
C LEU A 174 8.28 13.42 3.12
N GLU A 175 8.04 14.45 3.93
CA GLU A 175 9.05 14.96 4.87
C GLU A 175 9.28 13.96 6.01
N VAL A 176 8.23 13.25 6.44
CA VAL A 176 8.33 12.15 7.42
C VAL A 176 9.19 11.02 6.86
N ILE A 177 8.99 10.67 5.58
CA ILE A 177 9.74 9.60 4.92
C ILE A 177 11.21 9.98 4.74
N LYS A 178 11.51 11.21 4.30
CA LYS A 178 12.90 11.69 4.19
C LYS A 178 13.58 11.72 5.56
N ALA A 179 12.87 12.14 6.60
CA ALA A 179 13.41 12.21 7.95
C ALA A 179 13.70 10.82 8.53
N GLY A 180 12.79 9.85 8.32
CA GLY A 180 12.93 8.49 8.85
C GLY A 180 13.84 7.58 8.02
N CYS A 181 13.78 7.66 6.69
CA CYS A 181 14.42 6.71 5.77
C CYS A 181 15.66 7.27 5.05
N ALA A 182 16.03 8.53 5.31
CA ALA A 182 17.13 9.23 4.64
C ALA A 182 17.05 9.15 3.10
N LYS A 183 17.95 8.41 2.44
CA LYS A 183 17.95 8.20 0.98
C LYS A 183 17.32 6.87 0.54
N SER A 184 16.92 6.00 1.47
CA SER A 184 16.29 4.69 1.21
C SER A 184 14.77 4.81 1.12
N PHE A 185 14.27 5.58 0.15
CA PHE A 185 12.83 5.78 -0.04
C PHE A 185 12.44 6.07 -1.47
N ALA A 186 11.16 5.91 -1.76
CA ALA A 186 10.55 6.27 -3.03
C ALA A 186 9.09 6.71 -2.87
N PRO A 187 8.51 7.34 -3.90
CA PRO A 187 7.07 7.29 -4.08
C PRO A 187 6.61 5.84 -4.18
N PHE A 188 5.49 5.52 -3.52
CA PHE A 188 4.78 4.28 -3.80
C PHE A 188 4.21 4.39 -5.23
N PRO A 189 4.37 3.38 -6.09
CA PRO A 189 3.99 3.50 -7.49
C PRO A 189 2.45 3.55 -7.64
N ALA A 190 1.97 4.50 -8.43
CA ALA A 190 0.55 4.60 -8.77
C ALA A 190 0.09 3.37 -9.58
N GLY A 191 -1.18 2.98 -9.43
CA GLY A 191 -1.71 1.80 -10.13
C GLY A 191 -1.15 0.47 -9.63
N CYS A 192 -0.63 0.46 -8.40
CA CYS A 192 0.03 -0.70 -7.81
C CYS A 192 -0.50 -1.03 -6.41
N MET A 193 -0.28 -2.29 -6.03
CA MET A 193 -0.53 -2.81 -4.70
C MET A 193 0.68 -3.59 -4.20
N PHE A 194 0.83 -3.68 -2.89
CA PHE A 194 1.86 -4.43 -2.19
C PHE A 194 1.19 -5.34 -1.17
N HIS A 195 1.53 -6.64 -1.20
CA HIS A 195 1.16 -7.61 -0.17
C HIS A 195 2.42 -8.18 0.45
N SER A 196 2.48 -8.32 1.78
CA SER A 196 3.70 -8.78 2.47
C SER A 196 4.23 -10.14 1.99
N GLU A 197 3.34 -11.02 1.52
CA GLU A 197 3.69 -12.34 0.95
C GLU A 197 3.82 -12.33 -0.58
N GLY A 198 3.17 -11.37 -1.26
CA GLY A 198 3.08 -11.33 -2.73
C GLY A 198 4.02 -10.31 -3.38
N GLY A 199 4.64 -9.44 -2.58
CA GLY A 199 5.45 -8.33 -3.04
C GLY A 199 4.63 -7.24 -3.73
N LEU A 200 5.34 -6.42 -4.50
CA LEU A 200 4.79 -5.30 -5.26
C LEU A 200 4.33 -5.74 -6.65
N MET A 201 3.10 -5.37 -7.04
CA MET A 201 2.59 -5.61 -8.39
C MET A 201 1.67 -4.48 -8.88
N SER A 202 1.55 -4.33 -10.19
CA SER A 202 0.57 -3.44 -10.80
C SER A 202 -0.79 -4.13 -10.90
N PHE A 203 -1.84 -3.50 -10.39
CA PHE A 203 -3.21 -3.98 -10.63
C PHE A 203 -3.75 -3.51 -11.99
N GLU A 204 -3.15 -2.51 -12.60
CA GLU A 204 -3.48 -2.08 -13.98
C GLU A 204 -2.96 -3.09 -15.02
N HIS A 205 -1.74 -3.61 -14.77
CA HIS A 205 -1.02 -4.56 -15.62
C HIS A 205 -0.54 -5.78 -14.82
N PRO A 206 -1.45 -6.62 -14.28
CA PRO A 206 -1.11 -7.71 -13.36
C PRO A 206 -0.26 -8.83 -13.97
N MET A 207 -0.22 -8.90 -15.30
CA MET A 207 0.56 -9.89 -16.05
C MET A 207 1.99 -9.43 -16.36
N ASN A 208 2.36 -8.20 -15.99
CA ASN A 208 3.65 -7.61 -16.28
C ASN A 208 4.50 -7.52 -15.01
N LYS A 209 5.81 -7.72 -15.15
CA LYS A 209 6.74 -7.59 -14.02
C LYS A 209 6.92 -6.13 -13.64
N MET A 210 7.13 -5.87 -12.35
CA MET A 210 7.62 -4.58 -11.88
C MET A 210 9.14 -4.52 -12.04
N ARG A 211 9.66 -3.37 -12.48
CA ARG A 211 11.08 -3.11 -12.66
C ARG A 211 11.50 -1.91 -11.82
N ALA A 212 12.57 -2.10 -11.05
CA ALA A 212 13.24 -1.03 -10.34
C ALA A 212 14.01 -0.12 -11.30
N MET A 213 13.83 1.18 -11.13
CA MET A 213 14.50 2.25 -11.85
C MET A 213 15.30 3.06 -10.82
N PRO A 214 16.63 2.96 -10.81
CA PRO A 214 17.48 3.70 -9.88
C PRO A 214 17.15 5.19 -9.92
N ARG A 215 17.10 5.83 -8.75
CA ARG A 215 16.87 7.27 -8.65
C ARG A 215 18.15 7.95 -8.20
N ILE A 216 18.34 9.17 -8.70
CA ILE A 216 19.43 10.06 -8.32
C ILE A 216 18.77 11.34 -7.81
N ASP A 217 19.22 11.83 -6.64
CA ASP A 217 18.75 13.09 -6.09
C ASP A 217 19.45 14.29 -6.74
N SER A 218 19.07 15.51 -6.33
CA SER A 218 19.69 16.74 -6.85
C SER A 218 21.17 16.89 -6.51
N GLU A 219 21.69 16.12 -5.55
CA GLU A 219 23.10 16.11 -5.15
C GLU A 219 23.91 15.09 -5.96
N GLY A 220 23.25 14.35 -6.86
CA GLY A 220 23.90 13.30 -7.66
C GLY A 220 24.05 11.97 -6.93
N ALA A 221 23.44 11.79 -5.76
CA ALA A 221 23.54 10.55 -4.99
C ALA A 221 22.39 9.59 -5.30
N MET A 222 22.66 8.28 -5.24
CA MET A 222 21.64 7.26 -5.48
C MET A 222 20.65 7.19 -4.30
N CYS A 223 19.34 7.20 -4.58
CA CYS A 223 18.30 7.22 -3.54
C CYS A 223 17.15 6.24 -3.83
N GLY A 224 17.25 5.01 -3.33
CA GLY A 224 16.26 3.96 -3.59
C GLY A 224 15.92 3.81 -5.08
N ALA A 225 14.73 3.30 -5.37
CA ALA A 225 14.26 3.08 -6.73
C ALA A 225 12.80 3.47 -6.93
N ASN A 226 12.49 4.00 -8.12
CA ASN A 226 11.12 4.07 -8.61
C ASN A 226 10.76 2.72 -9.22
N PHE A 227 9.51 2.28 -9.08
CA PHE A 227 9.06 1.03 -9.69
C PHE A 227 8.12 1.33 -10.85
N LYS A 228 8.36 0.69 -12.00
CA LYS A 228 7.54 0.83 -13.19
C LYS A 228 7.21 -0.55 -13.77
N VAL A 229 6.08 -0.62 -14.45
CA VAL A 229 5.69 -1.82 -15.20
C VAL A 229 6.67 -2.04 -16.36
N ASP A 230 7.24 -3.24 -16.45
CA ASP A 230 7.97 -3.69 -17.62
C ASP A 230 6.99 -4.27 -18.65
N VAL A 231 6.70 -3.48 -19.68
CA VAL A 231 5.74 -3.84 -20.74
C VAL A 231 6.21 -5.06 -21.54
N TYR A 232 7.52 -5.36 -21.55
CA TYR A 232 8.11 -6.45 -22.32
C TYR A 232 8.30 -7.73 -21.51
N ALA A 233 8.30 -7.65 -20.17
CA ALA A 233 8.50 -8.80 -19.30
C ALA A 233 7.19 -9.23 -18.62
N ARG A 234 6.73 -10.44 -18.91
CA ARG A 234 5.55 -11.03 -18.25
C ARG A 234 5.89 -11.77 -16.96
N VAL A 235 4.96 -11.78 -16.02
CA VAL A 235 5.00 -12.67 -14.87
C VAL A 235 4.80 -14.10 -15.39
N ASN A 236 5.63 -15.04 -14.95
CA ASN A 236 5.45 -16.45 -15.28
C ASN A 236 4.25 -16.98 -14.49
N SER A 237 3.05 -16.85 -15.04
CA SER A 237 1.84 -17.45 -14.50
C SER A 237 1.41 -18.63 -15.37
N ILE A 238 0.99 -19.71 -14.73
CA ILE A 238 0.25 -20.79 -15.39
C ILE A 238 -0.98 -20.13 -16.04
N PRO A 239 -1.28 -20.38 -17.33
CA PRO A 239 -2.43 -19.76 -17.98
C PRO A 239 -3.70 -20.13 -17.21
N ARG A 240 -4.30 -19.13 -16.54
CA ARG A 240 -5.60 -19.29 -15.91
C ARG A 240 -6.62 -19.37 -17.02
N VAL A 241 -7.15 -20.57 -17.24
CA VAL A 241 -8.32 -20.79 -18.08
C VAL A 241 -9.47 -20.04 -17.41
N GLY A 242 -9.90 -18.95 -18.02
CA GLY A 242 -11.04 -18.19 -17.52
C GLY A 242 -12.30 -19.06 -17.60
N SER A 243 -13.25 -18.85 -16.68
CA SER A 243 -14.58 -19.48 -16.71
C SER A 243 -15.44 -19.11 -17.94
N ALA A 244 -14.86 -18.40 -18.91
CA ALA A 244 -15.44 -18.07 -20.21
C ALA A 244 -14.81 -18.84 -21.38
N THR A 245 -13.88 -19.77 -21.13
CA THR A 245 -13.36 -20.64 -22.19
C THR A 245 -14.38 -21.72 -22.50
N ASN A 246 -15.01 -21.60 -23.67
CA ASN A 246 -16.00 -22.49 -24.24
C ASN A 246 -15.48 -23.94 -24.24
N TRP A 247 -16.15 -24.85 -23.53
CA TRP A 247 -15.79 -26.27 -23.41
C TRP A 247 -16.06 -27.11 -24.69
N THR A 248 -16.12 -26.50 -25.87
CA THR A 248 -16.56 -27.18 -27.11
C THR A 248 -15.59 -27.12 -28.29
N GLU A 249 -14.29 -26.90 -28.06
CA GLU A 249 -13.28 -27.17 -29.09
C GLU A 249 -12.27 -28.21 -28.59
N TRP A 250 -12.73 -29.46 -28.58
CA TRP A 250 -11.85 -30.63 -28.63
C TRP A 250 -12.34 -31.54 -29.76
N ASP A 251 -11.38 -32.05 -30.52
CA ASP A 251 -11.48 -33.03 -31.62
C ASP A 251 -11.81 -32.55 -33.04
N SER A 252 -10.75 -32.27 -33.80
CA SER A 252 -10.57 -32.95 -35.10
C SER A 252 -9.11 -32.90 -35.55
N HIS A 253 -8.29 -33.84 -35.08
CA HIS A 253 -7.13 -34.34 -35.82
C HIS A 253 -6.81 -35.79 -35.39
N CYS A 254 -7.42 -36.74 -36.09
CA CYS A 254 -6.77 -37.95 -36.58
C CYS A 254 -6.84 -37.89 -38.11
#